data_AF-N1U247-F1
#
_entry.id   AF-N1U247-F1
#
_cell.length_a   1.000
_cell.length_b   1.000
_cell.length_c   1.000
_cell.angle_alpha   90.00
_cell.angle_beta   90.00
_cell.angle_gamma   90.00
#
_symmetry.space_group_name_H-M   'P 1'
#
loop_
_entity.id
_entity.type
_entity.pdbx_description
1 polymer ?
#
loop_
_entity_poly.entity_id
_entity_poly.type
_entity_poly.pdbx_seq_one_letter_code
_entity_poly.pdbx_strand_id
1 'polypeptide(L)'
;MILAFGGGVVGDFAGFIASTYLRGIRFVQIPTTLLACVDSSVGGKVAVNADFGKNMIGSFYQPEFVFAPLFVLSTLPDREWRCGQAEIIKHSLLSGGEYWEKVKKHSFKDLNVNSTVLPYLIAESVRFKANVVSNDEKETGLRKILNLGHTTAHAIESVTRYKKYSHGEAVAIGLVTALLISEQKSGLDPITIRDTIETLKNYKLPFQVKLKSKELAKHMLHDKKNLGGSIRFVLLEKPGFPVFDVPVESRDIILTIRKQKGL
;
A
#
# COMPACT_ATOMS: atom_id res chain seq x y z
N MET A 1 29.44 4.54 2.31
CA MET A 1 28.14 4.14 2.88
C MET A 1 27.18 5.28 2.67
N ILE A 2 25.94 5.01 2.25
CA ILE A 2 24.88 6.02 2.05
C ILE A 2 23.89 5.97 3.23
N LEU A 3 23.48 7.13 3.74
CA LEU A 3 22.41 7.25 4.74
C LEU A 3 21.19 7.90 4.08
N ALA A 4 20.11 7.14 3.92
CA ALA A 4 18.88 7.63 3.30
C ALA A 4 17.95 8.23 4.37
N PHE A 5 18.11 9.53 4.64
CA PHE A 5 17.28 10.27 5.59
C PHE A 5 16.11 10.95 4.87
N GLY A 6 14.92 10.36 4.94
CA GLY A 6 13.75 10.90 4.26
C GLY A 6 12.56 9.95 4.17
N GLY A 7 11.54 10.32 3.40
CA GLY A 7 10.43 9.43 3.05
C GLY A 7 10.83 8.38 2.00
N GLY A 8 9.82 7.63 1.52
CA GLY A 8 10.04 6.54 0.55
C GLY A 8 10.76 6.98 -0.73
N VAL A 9 10.49 8.20 -1.23
CA VAL A 9 11.18 8.73 -2.43
C VAL A 9 12.69 8.86 -2.22
N VAL A 10 13.11 9.36 -1.06
CA VAL A 10 14.54 9.46 -0.72
C VAL A 10 15.14 8.08 -0.53
N GLY A 11 14.42 7.18 0.14
CA GLY A 11 14.82 5.79 0.35
C GLY A 11 15.07 5.04 -0.96
N ASP A 12 14.10 5.08 -1.89
CA ASP A 12 14.19 4.41 -3.19
C ASP A 12 15.33 4.98 -4.04
N PHE A 13 15.46 6.31 -4.10
CA PHE A 13 16.52 6.96 -4.87
C PHE A 13 17.91 6.65 -4.30
N ALA A 14 18.11 6.88 -2.99
CA ALA A 14 19.38 6.64 -2.33
C ALA A 14 19.78 5.16 -2.37
N GLY A 15 18.81 4.26 -2.21
CA GLY A 15 19.03 2.82 -2.32
C GLY A 15 19.39 2.39 -3.74
N PHE A 16 18.78 2.99 -4.77
CA PHE A 16 19.13 2.70 -6.17
C PHE A 16 20.52 3.24 -6.54
N ILE A 17 20.89 4.42 -6.04
CA ILE A 17 22.27 4.91 -6.16
C ILE A 17 23.23 3.97 -5.43
N ALA A 18 22.89 3.51 -4.22
CA ALA A 18 23.72 2.58 -3.47
C ALA A 18 23.93 1.25 -4.20
N SER A 19 22.91 0.73 -4.89
CA SER A 19 23.00 -0.54 -5.62
C SER A 19 23.85 -0.46 -6.90
N THR A 20 23.96 0.73 -7.49
CA THR A 20 24.63 0.94 -8.78
C THR A 20 26.03 1.55 -8.62
N TYR A 21 26.24 2.39 -7.61
CA TYR A 21 27.52 3.05 -7.36
C TYR A 21 28.59 2.02 -7.02
N LEU A 22 29.67 2.01 -7.81
CA LEU A 22 30.76 1.03 -7.69
C LEU A 22 30.27 -0.44 -7.65
N ARG A 23 29.17 -0.74 -8.36
CA ARG A 23 28.50 -2.06 -8.37
C ARG A 23 27.91 -2.49 -7.02
N GLY A 24 27.67 -1.55 -6.11
CA GLY A 24 27.04 -1.79 -4.83
C GLY A 24 27.89 -1.27 -3.67
N ILE A 25 27.33 -0.37 -2.87
CA ILE A 25 27.88 0.04 -1.58
C ILE A 25 26.82 -0.02 -0.50
N ARG A 26 27.26 -0.26 0.75
CA ARG A 26 26.38 -0.30 1.92
C ARG A 26 25.52 0.95 2.05
N PHE A 27 24.26 0.77 2.42
CA PHE A 27 23.36 1.87 2.76
C PHE A 27 22.43 1.52 3.93
N VAL A 28 21.90 2.56 4.57
CA VAL A 28 20.95 2.48 5.69
C VAL A 28 19.74 3.34 5.38
N GLN A 29 18.55 2.86 5.78
CA GLN A 29 17.30 3.63 5.70
C GLN A 29 17.01 4.32 7.05
N ILE A 30 16.76 5.63 7.00
CA ILE A 30 16.29 6.41 8.15
C ILE A 30 14.95 7.07 7.75
N PRO A 31 13.85 6.30 7.78
CA PRO A 31 12.54 6.78 7.33
C PRO A 31 12.02 7.94 8.18
N THR A 32 11.57 9.02 7.53
CA THR A 32 11.00 10.22 8.18
C THR A 32 9.51 10.42 7.93
N THR A 33 8.88 9.49 7.22
CA THR A 33 7.43 9.46 7.00
C THR A 33 6.85 8.20 7.61
N LEU A 34 5.61 8.24 8.12
CA LEU A 34 4.99 7.03 8.65
C LEU A 34 4.91 5.93 7.58
N LEU A 35 4.60 6.29 6.34
CA LEU A 35 4.59 5.38 5.19
C LEU A 35 5.93 4.65 5.04
N ALA A 36 7.04 5.37 5.12
CA ALA A 36 8.36 4.75 5.03
C ALA A 36 8.67 3.87 6.25
N CYS A 37 8.24 4.25 7.45
CA CYS A 37 8.42 3.43 8.65
C CYS A 37 7.70 2.07 8.58
N VAL A 38 6.52 2.02 7.95
CA VAL A 38 5.68 0.81 7.94
C VAL A 38 5.80 -0.02 6.66
N ASP A 39 6.25 0.60 5.57
CA ASP A 39 6.24 -0.03 4.25
C ASP A 39 7.55 0.19 3.50
N SER A 40 7.77 1.35 2.85
CA SER A 40 8.79 1.47 1.79
C SER A 40 10.25 1.28 2.22
N SER A 41 10.60 1.50 3.50
CA SER A 41 11.96 1.25 3.97
C SER A 41 12.30 -0.25 4.11
N VAL A 42 11.29 -1.14 4.06
CA VAL A 42 11.45 -2.59 4.26
C VAL A 42 11.25 -3.34 2.95
N GLY A 43 12.22 -4.22 2.64
CA GLY A 43 12.12 -5.20 1.58
C GLY A 43 12.88 -4.90 0.28
N GLY A 44 13.78 -3.91 0.31
CA GLY A 44 14.85 -3.75 -0.67
C GLY A 44 14.43 -3.40 -2.09
N LYS A 45 13.18 -3.07 -2.36
CA LYS A 45 12.78 -2.52 -3.67
C LYS A 45 13.25 -1.07 -3.72
N VAL A 46 14.21 -0.78 -4.60
CA VAL A 46 14.75 0.56 -4.81
C VAL A 46 14.64 0.91 -6.28
N ALA A 47 14.04 2.05 -6.59
CA ALA A 47 13.70 2.38 -7.97
C ALA A 47 13.60 3.88 -8.22
N VAL A 48 13.58 4.25 -9.49
CA VAL A 48 13.26 5.59 -9.97
C VAL A 48 12.16 5.53 -11.02
N ASN A 49 11.44 6.64 -11.14
CA ASN A 49 10.44 6.81 -12.19
C ASN A 49 11.12 7.04 -13.54
N ALA A 50 10.42 6.67 -14.61
CA ALA A 50 10.76 7.03 -15.97
C ALA A 50 9.52 7.62 -16.66
N ASP A 51 9.69 8.31 -17.80
CA ASP A 51 8.57 8.95 -18.51
C ASP A 51 7.43 7.98 -18.86
N PHE A 52 7.76 6.69 -19.01
CA PHE A 52 6.84 5.62 -19.34
C PHE A 52 6.29 4.86 -18.11
N GLY A 53 6.58 5.28 -16.88
CA GLY A 53 5.93 4.75 -15.68
C GLY A 53 6.62 4.98 -14.33
N LYS A 54 5.90 4.67 -13.26
CA LYS A 54 6.38 4.74 -11.86
C LYS A 54 7.26 3.52 -11.53
N ASN A 55 8.38 3.75 -10.83
CA ASN A 55 9.30 2.71 -10.35
C ASN A 55 9.76 1.70 -11.42
N MET A 56 10.09 2.20 -12.62
CA MET A 56 10.33 1.36 -13.81
C MET A 56 11.77 0.89 -13.94
N ILE A 57 12.71 1.64 -13.34
CA ILE A 57 14.14 1.35 -13.37
C ILE A 57 14.57 1.20 -11.92
N GLY A 58 15.15 0.05 -11.55
CA GLY A 58 15.45 -0.24 -10.16
C GLY A 58 16.18 -1.55 -9.95
N SER A 59 16.37 -1.90 -8.68
CA SER A 59 17.01 -3.15 -8.24
C SER A 59 16.35 -3.65 -6.96
N PHE A 60 16.53 -4.94 -6.67
CA PHE A 60 16.34 -5.46 -5.31
C PHE A 60 17.68 -5.34 -4.57
N TYR A 61 17.77 -4.42 -3.61
CA TYR A 61 18.97 -4.11 -2.84
C TYR A 61 18.61 -3.80 -1.38
N GLN A 62 19.01 -4.69 -0.46
CA GLN A 62 18.65 -4.59 0.96
C GLN A 62 19.54 -3.57 1.69
N PRO A 63 18.96 -2.75 2.59
CA PRO A 63 19.76 -1.93 3.50
C PRO A 63 20.46 -2.80 4.55
N GLU A 64 21.56 -2.31 5.12
CA GLU A 64 22.22 -2.95 6.27
C GLU A 64 21.27 -3.03 7.49
N PHE A 65 20.52 -1.96 7.71
CA PHE A 65 19.43 -1.88 8.68
C PHE A 65 18.50 -0.72 8.37
N VAL A 66 17.34 -0.73 9.03
CA VAL A 66 16.38 0.37 9.05
C VAL A 66 16.34 0.96 10.47
N PHE A 67 16.57 2.25 10.61
CA PHE A 67 16.43 2.97 11.88
C PHE A 67 15.27 3.94 11.78
N ALA A 68 14.16 3.67 12.46
CA ALA A 68 12.94 4.48 12.41
C ALA A 68 12.77 5.38 13.65
N PRO A 69 13.38 6.58 13.68
CA PRO A 69 13.27 7.50 14.81
C PRO A 69 11.89 8.15 14.86
N LEU A 70 10.99 7.66 15.73
CA LEU A 70 9.59 8.12 15.73
C LEU A 70 9.41 9.63 16.04
N PHE A 71 10.35 10.26 16.74
CA PHE A 71 10.29 11.69 17.07
C PHE A 71 10.25 12.59 15.82
N VAL A 72 10.83 12.16 14.69
CA VAL A 72 10.82 12.96 13.45
C VAL A 72 9.41 13.14 12.88
N LEU A 73 8.50 12.22 13.20
CA LEU A 73 7.11 12.26 12.75
C LEU A 73 6.31 13.40 13.40
N SER A 74 6.84 14.05 14.44
CA SER A 74 6.22 15.22 15.09
C SER A 74 6.06 16.41 14.16
N THR A 75 6.89 16.48 13.11
CA THR A 75 6.86 17.53 12.08
C THR A 75 6.14 17.11 10.80
N LEU A 76 5.68 15.85 10.74
CA LEU A 76 5.08 15.28 9.55
C LEU A 76 3.66 15.85 9.34
N PRO A 77 3.33 16.39 8.16
CA PRO A 77 1.99 16.92 7.89
C PRO A 77 0.90 15.84 8.02
N ASP A 78 -0.28 16.23 8.46
CA ASP A 78 -1.48 15.37 8.58
C ASP A 78 -1.75 14.49 7.34
N ARG A 79 -1.53 15.05 6.14
CA ARG A 79 -1.76 14.33 4.89
C ARG A 79 -0.79 13.16 4.72
N GLU A 80 0.46 13.31 5.15
CA GLU A 80 1.48 12.26 5.10
C GLU A 80 1.33 11.23 6.22
N TRP A 81 0.77 11.64 7.37
CA TRP A 81 0.30 10.68 8.39
C TRP A 81 -0.73 9.72 7.82
N ARG A 82 -1.73 10.25 7.09
CA ARG A 82 -2.76 9.42 6.44
C ARG A 82 -2.18 8.47 5.40
N CYS A 83 -1.10 8.86 4.72
CA CYS A 83 -0.39 7.97 3.80
C CYS A 83 0.10 6.70 4.50
N GLY A 84 0.77 6.82 5.65
CA GLY A 84 1.24 5.66 6.41
C GLY A 84 0.12 4.88 7.09
N GLN A 85 -0.93 5.57 7.55
CA GLN A 85 -2.08 4.91 8.17
C GLN A 85 -2.87 4.04 7.19
N ALA A 86 -2.98 4.44 5.91
CA ALA A 86 -3.60 3.60 4.89
C ALA A 86 -2.86 2.25 4.73
N GLU A 87 -1.52 2.26 4.79
CA GLU A 87 -0.73 1.03 4.75
C GLU A 87 -0.83 0.20 6.02
N ILE A 88 -0.94 0.82 7.20
CA ILE A 88 -1.24 0.11 8.46
C ILE A 88 -2.59 -0.63 8.34
N ILE A 89 -3.61 0.03 7.78
CA ILE A 89 -4.91 -0.59 7.53
C ILE A 89 -4.78 -1.75 6.53
N LYS A 90 -4.02 -1.58 5.44
CA LYS A 90 -3.74 -2.66 4.48
C LYS A 90 -3.06 -3.85 5.16
N HIS A 91 -1.95 -3.63 5.87
CA HIS A 91 -1.21 -4.70 6.54
C HIS A 91 -2.06 -5.41 7.60
N SER A 92 -2.87 -4.67 8.34
CA SER A 92 -3.76 -5.28 9.33
C SER A 92 -4.89 -6.11 8.71
N LEU A 93 -5.46 -5.72 7.56
CA LEU A 93 -6.37 -6.56 6.79
C LEU A 93 -5.70 -7.83 6.29
N LEU A 94 -4.48 -7.70 5.75
CA LEU A 94 -3.70 -8.83 5.23
C LEU A 94 -3.25 -9.80 6.32
N SER A 95 -2.97 -9.29 7.52
CA SER A 95 -2.57 -10.09 8.69
C SER A 95 -3.76 -10.66 9.47
N GLY A 96 -4.90 -9.95 9.50
CA GLY A 96 -6.06 -10.30 10.31
C GLY A 96 -5.79 -10.26 11.82
N GLY A 97 -6.61 -11.01 12.57
CA GLY A 97 -6.41 -11.27 14.00
C GLY A 97 -6.34 -10.02 14.88
N GLU A 98 -5.50 -10.07 15.91
CA GLU A 98 -5.35 -8.98 16.89
C GLU A 98 -4.93 -7.67 16.23
N TYR A 99 -4.08 -7.72 15.19
CA TYR A 99 -3.61 -6.52 14.53
C TYR A 99 -4.77 -5.75 13.86
N TRP A 100 -5.65 -6.47 13.17
CA TRP A 100 -6.88 -5.89 12.60
C TRP A 100 -7.78 -5.30 13.68
N GLU A 101 -8.05 -6.06 14.73
CA GLU A 101 -8.90 -5.59 15.84
C GLU A 101 -8.30 -4.38 16.58
N LYS A 102 -6.98 -4.28 16.67
CA LYS A 102 -6.30 -3.11 17.25
C LYS A 102 -6.47 -1.88 16.36
N VAL A 103 -6.27 -2.01 15.05
CA VAL A 103 -6.39 -0.90 14.10
C VAL A 103 -7.82 -0.34 14.10
N LYS A 104 -8.85 -1.19 14.13
CA LYS A 104 -10.27 -0.78 14.19
C LYS A 104 -10.61 0.09 15.41
N LYS A 105 -9.94 -0.13 16.54
CA LYS A 105 -10.21 0.55 17.81
C LYS A 105 -9.57 1.94 17.93
N HIS A 106 -8.80 2.37 16.94
CA HIS A 106 -8.11 3.65 16.95
C HIS A 106 -8.59 4.53 15.80
N SER A 107 -8.29 5.82 15.91
CA SER A 107 -8.62 6.85 14.94
C SER A 107 -7.38 7.64 14.54
N PHE A 108 -7.56 8.56 13.59
CA PHE A 108 -6.51 9.49 13.17
C PHE A 108 -5.84 10.21 14.34
N LYS A 109 -6.61 10.61 15.37
CA LYS A 109 -6.13 11.44 16.48
C LYS A 109 -5.35 10.63 17.52
N ASP A 110 -5.61 9.33 17.62
CA ASP A 110 -5.00 8.46 18.64
C ASP A 110 -3.56 8.08 18.27
N LEU A 111 -3.16 8.31 17.01
CA LEU A 111 -1.84 8.00 16.49
C LEU A 111 -1.03 9.28 16.30
N ASN A 112 -0.10 9.50 17.22
CA ASN A 112 0.88 10.58 17.19
C ASN A 112 2.17 10.11 17.86
N VAL A 113 3.22 10.94 17.86
CA VAL A 113 4.54 10.57 18.41
C VAL A 113 4.54 10.20 19.90
N ASN A 114 3.55 10.65 20.68
CA ASN A 114 3.41 10.33 22.10
C ASN A 114 2.47 9.13 22.34
N SER A 115 1.89 8.58 21.27
CA SER A 115 0.97 7.44 21.37
C SER A 115 1.73 6.18 21.74
N THR A 116 1.30 5.52 22.80
CA THR A 116 1.87 4.23 23.23
C THR A 116 1.55 3.10 22.26
N VAL A 117 0.50 3.24 21.44
CA VAL A 117 0.12 2.21 20.46
C VAL A 117 0.85 2.35 19.13
N LEU A 118 1.36 3.55 18.79
CA LEU A 118 2.02 3.79 17.50
C LEU A 118 3.24 2.87 17.28
N PRO A 119 4.17 2.70 18.24
CA PRO A 119 5.30 1.77 18.08
C PRO A 119 4.83 0.34 17.80
N TYR A 120 3.77 -0.11 18.47
CA TYR A 120 3.18 -1.44 18.25
C TYR A 120 2.64 -1.57 16.82
N LEU A 121 1.86 -0.62 16.32
CA LEU A 121 1.29 -0.70 14.96
C LEU A 121 2.36 -0.66 13.87
N ILE A 122 3.43 0.11 14.08
CA ILE A 122 4.59 0.13 13.19
C ILE A 122 5.31 -1.22 13.22
N ALA A 123 5.58 -1.75 14.41
CA ALA A 123 6.25 -3.03 14.58
C ALA A 123 5.48 -4.17 13.92
N GLU A 124 4.15 -4.23 14.06
CA GLU A 124 3.32 -5.26 13.41
C GLU A 124 3.31 -5.13 11.89
N SER A 125 3.23 -3.92 11.33
CA SER A 125 3.40 -3.69 9.89
C SER A 125 4.74 -4.19 9.38
N VAL A 126 5.83 -3.83 10.07
CA VAL A 126 7.18 -4.26 9.70
C VAL A 126 7.32 -5.77 9.83
N ARG A 127 6.82 -6.39 10.91
CA ARG A 127 6.88 -7.85 11.11
C ARG A 127 6.15 -8.59 10.00
N PHE A 128 4.93 -8.15 9.69
CA PHE A 128 4.12 -8.73 8.61
C PHE A 128 4.86 -8.62 7.27
N LYS A 129 5.31 -7.42 6.90
CA LYS A 129 6.00 -7.19 5.63
C LYS A 129 7.32 -7.94 5.55
N ALA A 130 8.12 -7.93 6.60
CA ALA A 130 9.39 -8.66 6.66
C ALA A 130 9.16 -10.17 6.49
N ASN A 131 8.14 -10.74 7.14
CA ASN A 131 7.79 -12.15 6.95
C ASN A 131 7.44 -12.46 5.48
N VAL A 132 6.61 -11.62 4.84
CA VAL A 132 6.23 -11.78 3.44
C VAL A 132 7.45 -11.67 2.51
N VAL A 133 8.32 -10.68 2.73
CA VAL A 133 9.54 -10.47 1.96
C VAL A 133 10.52 -11.62 2.12
N SER A 134 10.75 -12.11 3.33
CA SER A 134 11.66 -13.23 3.59
C SER A 134 11.20 -14.52 2.90
N ASN A 135 9.91 -14.69 2.68
CA ASN A 135 9.35 -15.82 1.94
C ASN A 135 9.34 -15.63 0.41
N ASP A 136 9.40 -14.39 -0.09
CA ASP A 136 9.43 -14.08 -1.53
C ASP A 136 10.05 -12.71 -1.81
N GLU A 137 11.38 -12.64 -1.76
CA GLU A 137 12.10 -11.37 -1.88
C GLU A 137 11.88 -10.70 -3.26
N LYS A 138 11.82 -11.48 -4.34
CA LYS A 138 11.78 -10.96 -5.71
C LYS A 138 10.37 -10.78 -6.28
N GLU A 139 9.33 -10.95 -5.45
CA GLU A 139 7.92 -10.80 -5.83
C GLU A 139 7.50 -11.69 -7.00
N THR A 140 7.81 -12.98 -6.88
CA THR A 140 7.44 -14.00 -7.87
C THR A 140 6.17 -14.76 -7.48
N GLY A 141 5.76 -14.70 -6.21
CA GLY A 141 4.60 -15.39 -5.64
C GLY A 141 3.98 -14.60 -4.49
N LEU A 142 4.20 -15.06 -3.25
CA LEU A 142 3.53 -14.56 -2.04
C LEU A 142 3.59 -13.03 -1.89
N ARG A 143 4.71 -12.38 -2.21
CA ARG A 143 4.88 -10.94 -1.96
C ARG A 143 3.89 -10.07 -2.75
N LYS A 144 3.26 -10.63 -3.80
CA LYS A 144 2.15 -9.98 -4.51
C LYS A 144 1.00 -9.57 -3.59
N ILE A 145 0.76 -10.26 -2.47
CA ILE A 145 -0.33 -9.90 -1.54
C ILE A 145 -0.21 -8.49 -0.98
N LEU A 146 1.01 -7.92 -0.94
CA LEU A 146 1.23 -6.54 -0.49
C LEU A 146 0.60 -5.51 -1.42
N ASN A 147 0.19 -5.91 -2.63
CA ASN A 147 -0.49 -5.09 -3.61
C ASN A 147 -2.04 -5.08 -3.43
N LEU A 148 -2.57 -5.53 -2.28
CA LEU A 148 -4.00 -5.35 -1.97
C LEU A 148 -4.38 -3.88 -2.11
N GLY A 149 -5.42 -3.61 -2.91
CA GLY A 149 -5.89 -2.27 -3.26
C GLY A 149 -5.01 -1.48 -4.25
N HIS A 150 -3.78 -1.91 -4.53
CA HIS A 150 -2.82 -1.14 -5.33
C HIS A 150 -3.18 -1.07 -6.81
N THR A 151 -3.82 -2.11 -7.38
CA THR A 151 -4.31 -2.08 -8.78
C THR A 151 -5.21 -0.87 -9.03
N THR A 152 -6.13 -0.61 -8.10
CA THR A 152 -7.02 0.56 -8.20
C THR A 152 -6.30 1.85 -7.82
N ALA A 153 -5.45 1.82 -6.79
CA ALA A 153 -4.70 2.98 -6.34
C ALA A 153 -3.83 3.56 -7.46
N HIS A 154 -3.04 2.73 -8.15
CA HIS A 154 -2.18 3.15 -9.25
C HIS A 154 -2.98 3.75 -10.42
N ALA A 155 -4.14 3.19 -10.73
CA ALA A 155 -5.03 3.76 -11.75
C ALA A 155 -5.55 5.15 -11.33
N ILE A 156 -5.93 5.34 -10.06
CA ILE A 156 -6.36 6.64 -9.52
C ILE A 156 -5.21 7.66 -9.58
N GLU A 157 -4.03 7.27 -9.11
CA GLU A 157 -2.83 8.13 -9.14
C GLU A 157 -2.48 8.55 -10.57
N SER A 158 -2.46 7.60 -11.51
CA SER A 158 -2.14 7.82 -12.93
C SER A 158 -3.16 8.73 -13.61
N VAL A 159 -4.46 8.43 -13.50
CA VAL A 159 -5.55 9.24 -14.09
C VAL A 159 -5.52 10.67 -13.56
N THR A 160 -5.19 10.86 -12.29
CA THR A 160 -5.10 12.19 -11.67
C THR A 160 -3.73 12.85 -11.78
N ARG A 161 -2.81 12.22 -12.52
CA ARG A 161 -1.41 12.67 -12.72
C ARG A 161 -0.71 13.02 -11.41
N TYR A 162 -0.99 12.27 -10.35
CA TYR A 162 -0.42 12.45 -9.00
C TYR A 162 -0.69 13.82 -8.36
N LYS A 163 -1.69 14.58 -8.86
CA LYS A 163 -2.00 15.94 -8.35
C LYS A 163 -3.15 15.98 -7.35
N LYS A 164 -4.09 15.03 -7.44
CA LYS A 164 -5.34 15.09 -6.66
C LYS A 164 -5.29 14.24 -5.40
N TYR A 165 -4.94 12.97 -5.53
CA TYR A 165 -4.90 12.04 -4.40
C TYR A 165 -3.45 11.79 -3.98
N SER A 166 -3.22 11.73 -2.67
CA SER A 166 -1.99 11.16 -2.13
C SER A 166 -2.00 9.63 -2.31
N HIS A 167 -0.84 9.01 -2.12
CA HIS A 167 -0.72 7.56 -2.23
C HIS A 167 -1.69 6.82 -1.29
N GLY A 168 -1.71 7.17 0.00
CA GLY A 168 -2.61 6.51 0.95
C GLY A 168 -4.09 6.80 0.71
N GLU A 169 -4.44 7.98 0.18
CA GLU A 169 -5.81 8.25 -0.24
C GLU A 169 -6.24 7.32 -1.39
N ALA A 170 -5.35 7.09 -2.36
CA ALA A 170 -5.59 6.17 -3.46
C ALA A 170 -5.65 4.70 -3.00
N VAL A 171 -4.75 4.29 -2.10
CA VAL A 171 -4.73 2.95 -1.49
C VAL A 171 -6.01 2.71 -0.68
N ALA A 172 -6.45 3.66 0.14
CA ALA A 172 -7.70 3.54 0.91
C ALA A 172 -8.93 3.31 0.02
N ILE A 173 -9.06 4.07 -1.07
CA ILE A 173 -10.12 3.86 -2.06
C ILE A 173 -9.96 2.48 -2.71
N GLY A 174 -8.73 2.11 -3.07
CA GLY A 174 -8.42 0.83 -3.71
C GLY A 174 -8.69 -0.38 -2.83
N LEU A 175 -8.49 -0.28 -1.51
CA LEU A 175 -8.84 -1.31 -0.54
C LEU A 175 -10.33 -1.64 -0.63
N VAL A 176 -11.19 -0.62 -0.58
CA VAL A 176 -12.64 -0.84 -0.68
C VAL A 176 -13.04 -1.42 -2.04
N THR A 177 -12.40 -0.99 -3.14
CA THR A 177 -12.62 -1.62 -4.45
C THR A 177 -12.25 -3.11 -4.43
N ALA A 178 -11.09 -3.46 -3.87
CA ALA A 178 -10.64 -4.84 -3.78
C ALA A 178 -11.59 -5.68 -2.91
N LEU A 179 -12.02 -5.18 -1.75
CA LEU A 179 -12.92 -5.90 -0.86
C LEU A 179 -14.32 -6.10 -1.47
N LEU A 180 -14.85 -5.13 -2.22
CA LEU A 180 -16.11 -5.30 -2.95
C LEU A 180 -16.00 -6.38 -4.05
N ILE A 181 -14.83 -6.52 -4.68
CA ILE A 181 -14.58 -7.62 -5.62
C ILE A 181 -14.42 -8.94 -4.87
N SER A 182 -13.77 -8.93 -3.70
CA SER A 182 -13.63 -10.10 -2.83
C SER A 182 -14.98 -10.67 -2.38
N GLU A 183 -15.96 -9.83 -2.07
CA GLU A 183 -17.34 -10.26 -1.76
C GLU A 183 -17.91 -11.10 -2.90
N GLN A 184 -17.68 -10.70 -4.15
CA GLN A 184 -18.23 -11.35 -5.34
C GLN A 184 -17.45 -12.60 -5.78
N LYS A 185 -16.12 -12.60 -5.61
CA LYS A 185 -15.21 -13.60 -6.20
C LYS A 185 -14.59 -14.55 -5.18
N SER A 186 -14.55 -14.18 -3.91
CA SER A 186 -13.83 -14.89 -2.83
C SER A 186 -14.69 -15.13 -1.60
N GLY A 187 -15.97 -14.74 -1.62
CA GLY A 187 -16.91 -14.98 -0.51
C GLY A 187 -16.63 -14.14 0.74
N LEU A 188 -15.96 -12.98 0.59
CA LEU A 188 -15.69 -12.09 1.73
C LEU A 188 -17.00 -11.64 2.38
N ASP A 189 -17.09 -11.78 3.70
CA ASP A 189 -18.24 -11.32 4.48
C ASP A 189 -18.42 -9.79 4.33
N PRO A 190 -19.61 -9.31 3.92
CA PRO A 190 -19.93 -7.88 3.83
C PRO A 190 -19.66 -7.08 5.11
N ILE A 191 -19.65 -7.72 6.29
CA ILE A 191 -19.26 -7.06 7.55
C ILE A 191 -17.82 -6.53 7.50
N THR A 192 -16.90 -7.24 6.84
CA THR A 192 -15.50 -6.81 6.72
C THR A 192 -15.39 -5.52 5.90
N ILE A 193 -16.24 -5.38 4.88
CA ILE A 193 -16.31 -4.16 4.05
C ILE A 193 -16.83 -2.99 4.90
N ARG A 194 -17.87 -3.21 5.70
CA ARG A 194 -18.43 -2.20 6.60
C ARG A 194 -17.41 -1.74 7.63
N ASP A 195 -16.79 -2.69 8.34
CA ASP A 195 -15.74 -2.44 9.33
C ASP A 195 -14.56 -1.67 8.71
N THR A 196 -14.18 -2.03 7.47
CA THR A 196 -13.11 -1.32 6.75
C THR A 196 -13.50 0.12 6.43
N ILE A 197 -14.73 0.36 5.97
CA ILE A 197 -15.21 1.72 5.69
C ILE A 197 -15.29 2.56 6.97
N GLU A 198 -15.78 2.00 8.07
CA GLU A 198 -15.81 2.68 9.38
C GLU A 198 -14.41 3.01 9.87
N THR A 199 -13.47 2.08 9.74
CA THR A 199 -12.06 2.30 10.05
C THR A 199 -11.50 3.43 9.18
N LEU A 200 -11.68 3.40 7.86
CA LEU A 200 -11.21 4.47 6.98
C LEU A 200 -11.79 5.84 7.37
N LYS A 201 -13.07 5.90 7.76
CA LYS A 201 -13.70 7.13 8.28
C LYS A 201 -13.02 7.62 9.57
N ASN A 202 -12.75 6.73 10.54
CA ASN A 202 -12.06 7.07 11.79
C ASN A 202 -10.64 7.62 11.54
N TYR A 203 -9.97 7.13 10.50
CA TYR A 203 -8.66 7.60 10.07
C TYR A 203 -8.71 8.80 9.09
N LYS A 204 -9.91 9.32 8.81
CA LYS A 204 -10.15 10.44 7.88
C LYS A 204 -9.62 10.17 6.45
N LEU A 205 -9.70 8.92 6.00
CA LEU A 205 -9.31 8.48 4.67
C LEU A 205 -10.53 8.37 3.74
N PRO A 206 -10.37 8.67 2.44
CA PRO A 206 -11.45 8.50 1.47
C PRO A 206 -11.66 7.02 1.15
N PHE A 207 -12.91 6.63 0.90
CA PHE A 207 -13.28 5.26 0.53
C PHE A 207 -14.13 5.18 -0.75
N GLN A 208 -14.58 6.31 -1.29
CA GLN A 208 -15.38 6.38 -2.52
C GLN A 208 -14.53 6.79 -3.73
N VAL A 209 -14.85 6.21 -4.89
CA VAL A 209 -14.26 6.62 -6.17
C VAL A 209 -15.04 7.79 -6.77
N LYS A 210 -14.40 8.96 -6.95
CA LYS A 210 -15.04 10.13 -7.60
C LYS A 210 -14.75 10.26 -9.11
N LEU A 211 -14.00 9.33 -9.70
CA LEU A 211 -13.55 9.36 -11.10
C LEU A 211 -14.47 8.55 -12.03
N LYS A 212 -14.38 8.72 -13.36
CA LYS A 212 -15.19 7.96 -14.32
C LYS A 212 -14.78 6.47 -14.30
N SER A 213 -15.77 5.57 -14.13
CA SER A 213 -15.49 4.13 -13.95
C SER A 213 -14.83 3.49 -15.18
N LYS A 214 -15.26 3.87 -16.38
CA LYS A 214 -14.66 3.38 -17.64
C LYS A 214 -13.21 3.81 -17.81
N GLU A 215 -12.88 5.03 -17.38
CA GLU A 215 -11.51 5.58 -17.48
C GLU A 215 -10.55 4.85 -16.54
N LEU A 216 -10.98 4.63 -15.29
CA LEU A 216 -10.22 3.84 -14.33
C LEU A 216 -10.02 2.39 -14.80
N ALA A 217 -11.08 1.72 -15.24
CA ALA A 217 -10.99 0.35 -15.75
C ALA A 217 -10.03 0.25 -16.95
N LYS A 218 -10.08 1.22 -17.88
CA LYS A 218 -9.13 1.28 -19.00
C LYS A 218 -7.69 1.46 -18.54
N HIS A 219 -7.44 2.33 -17.57
CA HIS A 219 -6.09 2.51 -17.03
C HIS A 219 -5.56 1.27 -16.31
N MET A 220 -6.41 0.56 -15.55
CA MET A 220 -6.01 -0.70 -14.92
C MET A 220 -5.62 -1.76 -15.96
N LEU A 221 -6.24 -1.77 -17.15
CA LEU A 221 -5.92 -2.73 -18.22
C LEU A 221 -4.60 -2.45 -18.92
N HIS A 222 -4.19 -1.18 -18.97
CA HIS A 222 -2.91 -0.76 -19.53
C HIS A 222 -1.74 -1.06 -18.59
N ASP A 223 -2.00 -1.26 -17.29
CA ASP A 223 -0.98 -1.67 -16.35
C ASP A 223 -0.55 -3.13 -16.61
N LYS A 224 0.75 -3.36 -16.48
CA LYS A 224 1.49 -4.46 -17.11
C LYS A 224 0.91 -5.84 -16.77
N LYS A 225 0.80 -6.68 -17.81
CA LYS A 225 0.61 -8.15 -17.81
C LYS A 225 -0.83 -8.69 -17.91
N ASN A 226 -1.64 -8.18 -18.84
CA ASN A 226 -2.97 -8.75 -19.11
C ASN A 226 -2.99 -9.48 -20.47
N LEU A 227 -2.90 -10.81 -20.44
CA LEU A 227 -3.33 -11.67 -21.54
C LEU A 227 -4.86 -11.87 -21.41
N GLY A 228 -5.64 -11.44 -22.40
CA GLY A 228 -7.07 -11.81 -22.51
C GLY A 228 -8.10 -10.91 -21.82
N GLY A 229 -7.81 -9.62 -21.57
CA GLY A 229 -8.84 -8.65 -21.14
C GLY A 229 -9.31 -8.73 -19.67
N SER A 230 -8.63 -9.55 -18.86
CA SER A 230 -8.79 -9.65 -17.41
C SER A 230 -7.58 -9.06 -16.68
N ILE A 231 -7.79 -8.61 -15.44
CA ILE A 231 -6.75 -8.03 -14.59
C ILE A 231 -6.53 -8.95 -13.39
N ARG A 232 -5.28 -9.19 -13.03
CA ARG A 232 -4.90 -9.98 -11.86
C ARG A 232 -5.00 -9.12 -10.60
N PHE A 233 -6.01 -9.38 -9.77
CA PHE A 233 -6.21 -8.70 -8.50
C PHE A 233 -5.63 -9.49 -7.33
N VAL A 234 -5.27 -8.75 -6.28
CA VAL A 234 -5.16 -9.26 -4.92
C VAL A 234 -6.50 -9.01 -4.24
N LEU A 235 -7.11 -10.06 -3.71
CA LEU A 235 -8.38 -10.07 -3.00
C LEU A 235 -8.19 -10.67 -1.59
N LEU A 236 -9.27 -10.82 -0.86
CA LEU A 236 -9.28 -11.24 0.55
C LEU A 236 -10.47 -12.16 0.79
N GLU A 237 -10.27 -13.41 1.23
CA GLU A 237 -11.38 -14.29 1.61
C GLU A 237 -11.94 -13.91 2.99
N LYS A 238 -11.04 -13.55 3.91
CA LYS A 238 -11.31 -12.98 5.24
C LYS A 238 -10.06 -12.26 5.73
N PRO A 239 -10.13 -11.36 6.73
CA PRO A 239 -8.93 -10.75 7.31
C PRO A 239 -7.91 -11.83 7.70
N GLY A 240 -6.66 -11.67 7.25
CA GLY A 240 -5.60 -12.67 7.42
C GLY A 240 -5.48 -13.71 6.31
N PHE A 241 -6.38 -13.72 5.33
CA PHE A 241 -6.43 -14.73 4.26
C PHE A 241 -6.50 -14.07 2.87
N PRO A 242 -5.38 -13.50 2.38
CA PRO A 242 -5.31 -12.91 1.05
C PRO A 242 -5.17 -13.97 -0.04
N VAL A 243 -5.79 -13.69 -1.19
CA VAL A 243 -5.62 -14.46 -2.42
C VAL A 243 -5.11 -13.53 -3.52
N PHE A 244 -4.17 -13.99 -4.33
CA PHE A 244 -3.54 -13.18 -5.38
C PHE A 244 -3.67 -13.84 -6.75
N ASP A 245 -3.37 -13.08 -7.80
CA ASP A 245 -3.54 -13.48 -9.19
C ASP A 245 -5.00 -13.87 -9.56
N VAL A 246 -6.01 -13.35 -8.86
CA VAL A 246 -7.41 -13.61 -9.20
C VAL A 246 -7.78 -12.82 -10.47
N PRO A 247 -8.20 -13.48 -11.56
CA PRO A 247 -8.59 -12.78 -12.78
C PRO A 247 -9.95 -12.09 -12.60
N VAL A 248 -10.00 -10.79 -12.87
CA VAL A 248 -11.21 -9.98 -12.80
C VAL A 248 -11.45 -9.32 -14.15
N GLU A 249 -12.65 -9.50 -14.70
CA GLU A 249 -13.01 -8.92 -15.98
C GLU A 249 -13.28 -7.42 -15.87
N SER A 250 -13.00 -6.71 -16.96
CA SER A 250 -13.26 -5.26 -17.07
C SER A 250 -14.70 -4.87 -16.73
N ARG A 251 -15.66 -5.73 -17.07
CA ARG A 251 -17.09 -5.52 -16.76
C ARG A 251 -17.33 -5.49 -15.24
N ASP A 252 -16.79 -6.46 -14.52
CA ASP A 252 -16.92 -6.56 -13.06
C ASP A 252 -16.30 -5.36 -12.37
N ILE A 253 -15.12 -4.92 -12.83
CA ILE A 253 -14.44 -3.72 -12.31
C ILE A 253 -15.31 -2.48 -12.48
N ILE A 254 -15.91 -2.27 -13.66
CA ILE A 254 -16.78 -1.12 -13.92
C ILE A 254 -18.02 -1.14 -13.02
N LEU A 255 -18.62 -2.31 -12.81
CA LEU A 255 -19.78 -2.47 -11.92
C LEU A 255 -19.40 -2.19 -10.46
N THR A 256 -18.28 -2.72 -9.99
CA THR A 256 -17.75 -2.46 -8.64
C THR A 256 -17.49 -0.98 -8.41
N ILE A 257 -16.83 -0.29 -9.34
CA ILE A 257 -16.57 1.15 -9.20
C ILE A 257 -17.88 1.95 -9.16
N ARG A 258 -18.92 1.51 -9.90
CA ARG A 258 -20.26 2.13 -9.83
C ARG A 258 -20.94 1.87 -8.48
N LYS A 259 -20.86 0.65 -7.94
CA LYS A 259 -21.37 0.31 -6.60
C LYS A 259 -20.68 1.17 -5.53
N GLN A 260 -19.34 1.24 -5.58
CA GLN A 260 -18.54 2.01 -4.62
C GLN A 260 -18.85 3.51 -4.61
N LYS A 261 -19.27 4.08 -5.75
CA LYS A 261 -19.72 5.48 -5.84
C LYS A 261 -20.97 5.78 -5.02
N GLY A 262 -21.82 4.78 -4.80
CA GLY A 262 -23.08 4.94 -4.08
C GLY A 262 -23.00 4.61 -2.58
N LEU A 263 -21.82 4.27 -2.07
CA LEU A 263 -21.58 3.98 -0.64
C LEU A 263 -21.55 5.22 0.24
#